data_AF-A0A6N6W046-F1
#
_entry.id   AF-A0A6N6W046-F1
#
_cell.length_a   1.000
_cell.length_b   1.000
_cell.length_c   1.000
_cell.angle_alpha   90.00
_cell.angle_beta   90.00
_cell.angle_gamma   90.00
#
_symmetry.space_group_name_H-M   'P 1'
#
loop_
_entity.id
_entity.type
_entity.pdbx_description
1 polymer ?
#
loop_
_entity_poly.entity_id
_entity_poly.type
_entity_poly.pdbx_seq_one_letter_code
_entity_poly.pdbx_strand_id
1 'polypeptide(L)'
;MSDPKPQFKPQIIDVAILVDAPRIIYHYGSNKAKDNLKFSDYTQLGTKGMGVGYVYMATTWWDAQGEGGSELDVFGTKGNTIRWRMQTLSMGGRADGSLDATAPVAYQAFIRGFVISQGETCITAPVQKTETVDSWGGDEDGKVIRKKVVDVYWEAEVVQPGAVIYHTPFNIFCNCPGCSDNGDGGDDNGTGGGGGGGNGCGGYQHDPWITAQQ
;
A
#
# COMPACT_ATOMS: atom_id res chain seq x y z
N MET A 1 11.38 -1.09 -44.45
CA MET A 1 11.05 -0.17 -43.35
C MET A 1 9.99 -0.88 -42.52
N SER A 2 10.30 -1.27 -41.29
CA SER A 2 9.27 -1.77 -40.37
C SER A 2 8.39 -0.58 -39.98
N ASP A 3 7.08 -0.75 -40.04
CA ASP A 3 6.15 0.26 -39.51
C ASP A 3 6.57 0.66 -38.09
N PRO A 4 6.55 1.96 -37.75
CA PRO A 4 6.85 2.38 -36.39
C PRO A 4 5.84 1.70 -35.46
N LYS A 5 6.35 0.93 -34.50
CA LYS A 5 5.51 0.31 -33.48
C LYS A 5 4.70 1.41 -32.79
N PRO A 6 3.39 1.20 -32.57
CA PRO A 6 2.57 2.20 -31.88
C PRO A 6 3.22 2.55 -30.54
N GLN A 7 3.39 3.84 -30.29
CA GLN A 7 3.92 4.34 -29.03
C GLN A 7 2.90 4.03 -27.93
N PHE A 8 3.27 3.20 -26.96
CA PHE A 8 2.44 2.93 -25.79
C PHE A 8 2.29 4.24 -25.00
N LYS A 9 1.06 4.72 -24.88
CA LYS A 9 0.68 5.90 -24.09
C LYS A 9 -0.37 5.46 -23.09
N PRO A 10 0.05 5.00 -21.90
CA PRO A 10 -0.88 4.53 -20.89
C PRO A 10 -1.77 5.70 -20.48
N GLN A 11 -3.09 5.46 -20.40
CA GLN A 11 -4.00 6.42 -19.78
C GLN A 11 -3.96 6.30 -18.26
N ILE A 12 -3.68 5.09 -17.76
CA ILE A 12 -3.61 4.74 -16.36
C ILE A 12 -2.20 4.25 -16.05
N ILE A 13 -1.61 4.78 -14.98
CA ILE A 13 -0.32 4.38 -14.43
C ILE A 13 -0.58 3.68 -13.11
N ASP A 14 -0.44 2.36 -13.08
CA ASP A 14 -0.63 1.57 -11.87
C ASP A 14 0.66 1.50 -11.05
N VAL A 15 0.60 1.93 -9.80
CA VAL A 15 1.70 1.90 -8.83
C VAL A 15 1.38 0.86 -7.75
N ALA A 16 2.21 -0.18 -7.68
CA ALA A 16 2.20 -1.17 -6.62
C ALA A 16 3.11 -0.70 -5.48
N ILE A 17 2.56 -0.59 -4.28
CA ILE A 17 3.27 -0.33 -3.04
C ILE A 17 3.37 -1.64 -2.25
N LEU A 18 4.59 -2.13 -2.08
CA LEU A 18 4.91 -3.37 -1.40
C LEU A 18 5.50 -3.08 -0.03
N VAL A 19 4.94 -3.69 1.00
CA VAL A 19 5.29 -3.44 2.41
C VAL A 19 5.96 -4.67 3.03
N ASP A 20 7.17 -4.49 3.57
CA ASP A 20 7.87 -5.46 4.40
C ASP A 20 7.34 -5.40 5.84
N ALA A 21 6.13 -5.94 6.01
CA ALA A 21 5.44 -5.91 7.30
C ALA A 21 6.25 -6.60 8.43
N PRO A 22 6.83 -7.82 8.25
CA PRO A 22 7.62 -8.44 9.31
C PRO A 22 8.77 -7.55 9.79
N ARG A 23 9.49 -6.91 8.88
CA ARG A 23 10.61 -6.02 9.23
C ARG A 23 10.14 -4.75 9.93
N ILE A 24 9.02 -4.17 9.51
CA ILE A 24 8.41 -3.02 10.19
C ILE A 24 8.05 -3.41 11.63
N ILE A 25 7.35 -4.53 11.82
CA ILE A 25 6.97 -4.99 13.16
C ILE A 25 8.21 -5.28 14.01
N TYR A 26 9.25 -5.89 13.44
CA TYR A 26 10.50 -6.16 14.13
C TYR A 26 11.22 -4.89 14.63
N HIS A 27 11.24 -3.81 13.84
CA HIS A 27 11.96 -2.58 14.20
C HIS A 27 11.12 -1.55 14.98
N TYR A 28 9.83 -1.44 14.70
CA TYR A 28 8.97 -0.38 15.25
C TYR A 28 7.91 -0.90 16.23
N GLY A 29 7.68 -2.22 16.26
CA GLY A 29 6.64 -2.83 17.08
C GLY A 29 5.23 -2.51 16.61
N SER A 30 4.25 -3.21 17.17
CA SER A 30 2.82 -2.89 17.02
C SER A 30 2.46 -1.60 17.77
N ASN A 31 1.42 -0.90 17.32
CA ASN A 31 0.94 0.34 17.95
C ASN A 31 -0.57 0.55 17.73
N LYS A 32 -1.16 1.53 18.42
CA LYS A 32 -2.59 1.90 18.34
C LYS A 32 -2.93 2.96 17.28
N ALA A 33 -1.95 3.41 16.50
CA ALA A 33 -2.16 4.50 15.56
C ALA A 33 -3.20 4.16 14.47
N LYS A 34 -3.34 2.86 14.13
CA LYS A 34 -4.35 2.36 13.19
C LYS A 34 -5.79 2.74 13.54
N ASP A 35 -6.06 2.98 14.83
CA ASP A 35 -7.38 3.30 15.38
C ASP A 35 -7.66 4.81 15.34
N ASN A 36 -6.63 5.61 15.11
CA ASN A 36 -6.73 7.06 15.06
C ASN A 36 -7.01 7.56 13.64
N LEU A 37 -8.00 8.45 13.53
CA LEU A 37 -8.34 9.13 12.27
C LEU A 37 -7.44 10.33 11.98
N LYS A 38 -6.78 10.87 13.01
CA LYS A 38 -5.82 11.95 12.89
C LYS A 38 -4.45 11.29 12.74
N PHE A 39 -3.87 11.34 11.55
CA PHE A 39 -2.64 10.61 11.19
C PHE A 39 -1.39 11.03 12.00
N SER A 40 -1.51 11.99 12.93
CA SER A 40 -0.41 12.48 13.78
C SER A 40 0.27 11.40 14.60
N ASP A 41 -0.43 10.31 14.89
CA ASP A 41 0.08 9.26 15.78
C ASP A 41 0.72 8.10 14.99
N TYR A 42 0.70 8.18 13.65
CA TYR A 42 1.26 7.13 12.79
C TYR A 42 2.78 7.13 12.88
N THR A 43 3.36 5.95 13.02
CA THR A 43 4.80 5.80 13.19
C THR A 43 5.52 6.02 11.86
N GLN A 44 6.37 7.04 11.80
CA GLN A 44 7.13 7.38 10.60
C GLN A 44 8.23 6.35 10.33
N LEU A 45 8.29 5.83 9.10
CA LEU A 45 9.20 4.76 8.71
C LEU A 45 10.51 5.26 8.10
N GLY A 46 11.62 4.71 8.59
CA GLY A 46 12.96 5.01 8.09
C GLY A 46 13.43 6.42 8.45
N THR A 47 14.64 6.75 8.02
CA THR A 47 15.22 8.08 8.25
C THR A 47 14.34 9.14 7.57
N LYS A 48 13.77 10.06 8.35
CA LYS A 48 12.91 11.15 7.86
C LYS A 48 11.66 10.69 7.07
N GLY A 49 11.13 9.50 7.32
CA GLY A 49 9.89 9.03 6.67
C GLY A 49 10.06 8.44 5.28
N MET A 50 11.29 8.39 4.75
CA MET A 50 11.54 7.88 3.40
C MET A 50 11.13 6.42 3.22
N GLY A 51 10.94 5.63 4.29
CA GLY A 51 10.52 4.22 4.20
C GLY A 51 11.53 3.28 3.54
N VAL A 52 12.78 3.73 3.31
CA VAL A 52 13.84 2.93 2.68
C VAL A 52 14.05 1.62 3.45
N GLY A 53 13.94 0.50 2.73
CA GLY A 53 14.09 -0.85 3.28
C GLY A 53 12.84 -1.43 3.95
N TYR A 54 11.72 -0.70 3.94
CA TYR A 54 10.43 -1.14 4.48
C TYR A 54 9.29 -1.09 3.45
N VAL A 55 9.35 -0.11 2.55
CA VAL A 55 8.38 0.10 1.49
C VAL A 55 9.10 0.10 0.16
N TYR A 56 8.51 -0.57 -0.83
CA TYR A 56 9.02 -0.64 -2.19
C TYR A 56 7.90 -0.28 -3.16
N MET A 57 8.19 0.58 -4.13
CA MET A 57 7.25 0.98 -5.16
C MET A 57 7.69 0.46 -6.51
N ALA A 58 6.73 -0.02 -7.29
CA ALA A 58 6.95 -0.48 -8.65
C ALA A 58 5.77 -0.08 -9.53
N THR A 59 6.06 0.13 -10.81
CA THR A 59 5.05 0.28 -11.87
C THR A 59 5.54 -0.46 -13.11
N THR A 60 4.86 -0.30 -14.24
CA THR A 60 5.36 -0.88 -15.49
C THR A 60 6.59 -0.12 -15.96
N TRP A 61 7.57 -0.81 -16.57
CA TRP A 61 8.85 -0.21 -17.03
C TRP A 61 8.65 1.15 -17.71
N TRP A 62 7.64 1.26 -18.57
CA TRP A 62 7.44 2.44 -19.41
C TRP A 62 6.92 3.66 -18.63
N ASP A 63 6.44 3.44 -17.40
CA ASP A 63 5.74 4.43 -16.60
C ASP A 63 6.62 5.06 -15.51
N ALA A 64 7.85 4.58 -15.29
CA ALA A 64 8.71 5.16 -14.28
C ALA A 64 10.21 4.89 -14.47
N GLN A 65 10.97 5.55 -13.59
CA GLN A 65 12.32 5.15 -13.20
C GLN A 65 12.43 5.07 -11.67
N GLY A 66 13.39 4.27 -11.20
CA GLY A 66 13.66 4.12 -9.77
C GLY A 66 12.83 3.03 -9.09
N GLU A 67 12.28 2.08 -9.85
CA GLU A 67 11.49 0.99 -9.29
C GLU A 67 12.28 0.15 -8.27
N GLY A 68 11.58 -0.38 -7.29
CA GLY A 68 12.17 -1.16 -6.18
C GLY A 68 12.77 -0.29 -5.08
N GLY A 69 12.76 1.05 -5.22
CA GLY A 69 12.99 1.99 -4.14
C GLY A 69 11.71 2.30 -3.35
N SER A 70 11.85 3.08 -2.28
CA SER A 70 10.71 3.66 -1.54
C SER A 70 10.22 4.98 -2.14
N GLU A 71 10.85 5.45 -3.22
CA GLU A 71 10.50 6.64 -4.00
C GLU A 71 10.35 6.22 -5.46
N LEU A 72 9.58 6.97 -6.25
CA LEU A 72 9.29 6.58 -7.63
C LEU A 72 9.07 7.81 -8.51
N ASP A 73 9.84 7.93 -9.59
CA ASP A 73 9.61 8.96 -10.61
C ASP A 73 8.69 8.39 -11.69
N VAL A 74 7.47 8.93 -11.81
CA VAL A 74 6.43 8.47 -12.73
C VAL A 74 6.40 9.33 -14.00
N PHE A 75 6.37 8.70 -15.17
CA PHE A 75 6.27 9.35 -16.46
C PHE A 75 4.80 9.62 -16.83
N GLY A 76 4.22 10.63 -16.16
CA GLY A 76 2.84 11.06 -16.34
C GLY A 76 2.71 12.38 -17.10
N THR A 77 1.84 12.40 -18.09
CA THR A 77 1.40 13.61 -18.81
C THR A 77 0.01 14.05 -18.36
N LYS A 78 -0.37 15.31 -18.67
CA LYS A 78 -1.69 15.85 -18.30
C LYS A 78 -2.82 14.93 -18.77
N GLY A 79 -3.73 14.60 -17.85
CA GLY A 79 -4.88 13.72 -18.07
C GLY A 79 -4.59 12.23 -17.78
N ASN A 80 -3.35 11.85 -17.49
CA ASN A 80 -3.06 10.51 -16.98
C ASN A 80 -3.64 10.33 -15.58
N THR A 81 -4.13 9.13 -15.30
CA THR A 81 -4.59 8.74 -13.95
C THR A 81 -3.53 7.85 -13.30
N ILE A 82 -3.03 8.22 -12.14
CA ILE A 82 -2.16 7.37 -11.33
C ILE A 82 -3.03 6.59 -10.35
N ARG A 83 -2.80 5.28 -10.21
CA ARG A 83 -3.54 4.39 -9.31
C ARG A 83 -2.59 3.68 -8.36
N TRP A 84 -2.79 3.86 -7.06
CA TRP A 84 -1.99 3.19 -6.03
C TRP A 84 -2.75 2.01 -5.42
N ARG A 85 -2.05 0.89 -5.34
CA ARG A 85 -2.47 -0.30 -4.58
C ARG A 85 -1.37 -0.66 -3.60
N MET A 86 -1.76 -1.09 -2.41
CA MET A 86 -0.82 -1.51 -1.38
C MET A 86 -1.04 -2.96 -1.00
N GLN A 87 0.05 -3.70 -0.90
CA GLN A 87 0.08 -5.07 -0.43
C GLN A 87 1.32 -5.30 0.42
N THR A 88 1.28 -6.33 1.26
CA THR A 88 2.49 -6.86 1.90
C THR A 88 3.29 -7.67 0.89
N LEU A 89 4.56 -7.92 1.15
CA LEU A 89 5.39 -8.79 0.29
C LEU A 89 4.81 -10.21 0.13
N SER A 90 4.06 -10.71 1.12
CA SER A 90 3.34 -11.98 1.05
C SER A 90 1.95 -11.88 0.39
N MET A 91 1.57 -10.69 -0.10
CA MET A 91 0.27 -10.41 -0.74
C MET A 91 -0.94 -10.78 0.14
N GLY A 92 -0.88 -10.46 1.44
CA GLY A 92 -1.90 -10.88 2.41
C GLY A 92 -1.69 -12.29 2.98
N GLY A 93 -0.73 -13.04 2.44
CA GLY A 93 -0.38 -14.39 2.87
C GLY A 93 0.44 -14.41 4.17
N ARG A 94 0.79 -15.63 4.59
CA ARG A 94 1.62 -15.86 5.77
C ARG A 94 3.09 -15.63 5.44
N ALA A 95 3.79 -14.92 6.30
CA ALA A 95 5.23 -14.72 6.24
C ALA A 95 5.86 -15.14 7.58
N ASP A 96 7.15 -15.47 7.55
CA ASP A 96 7.91 -15.71 8.77
C ASP A 96 8.11 -14.39 9.52
N GLY A 97 7.92 -14.44 10.83
CA GLY A 97 8.16 -13.32 11.75
C GLY A 97 6.88 -12.78 12.39
N SER A 98 6.91 -12.67 13.73
CA SER A 98 7.19 -11.47 14.52
C SER A 98 8.24 -11.89 15.58
N LEU A 99 8.81 -10.97 16.38
CA LEU A 99 9.86 -11.28 17.38
C LEU A 99 9.54 -12.50 18.27
N ASP A 100 8.26 -12.74 18.54
CA ASP A 100 7.77 -13.80 19.43
C ASP A 100 6.89 -14.83 18.71
N ALA A 101 6.79 -14.78 17.37
CA ALA A 101 5.92 -15.69 16.63
C ALA A 101 6.60 -17.06 16.45
N THR A 102 6.09 -18.07 17.14
CA THR A 102 6.46 -19.48 16.95
C THR A 102 5.89 -20.08 15.65
N ALA A 103 5.11 -19.31 14.90
CA ALA A 103 4.47 -19.72 13.66
C ALA A 103 4.36 -18.55 12.65
N PRO A 104 4.27 -18.82 11.33
CA PRO A 104 4.09 -17.79 10.32
C PRO A 104 2.82 -16.96 10.52
N VAL A 105 2.91 -15.65 10.31
CA VAL A 105 1.88 -14.64 10.58
C VAL A 105 1.33 -14.11 9.26
N ALA A 106 0.01 -13.97 9.15
CA ALA A 106 -0.62 -13.32 8.01
C ALA A 106 -0.54 -11.80 8.19
N TYR A 107 -0.03 -11.11 7.16
CA TYR A 107 0.09 -9.65 7.17
C TYR A 107 -0.66 -9.06 5.99
N GLN A 108 -1.48 -8.04 6.26
CA GLN A 108 -2.16 -7.26 5.23
C GLN A 108 -1.87 -5.77 5.42
N ALA A 109 -1.70 -5.02 4.34
CA ALA A 109 -1.47 -3.59 4.37
C ALA A 109 -2.63 -2.86 3.71
N PHE A 110 -2.95 -1.66 4.19
CA PHE A 110 -4.05 -0.86 3.68
C PHE A 110 -3.77 0.64 3.77
N ILE A 111 -3.84 1.33 2.63
CA ILE A 111 -3.67 2.79 2.56
C ILE A 111 -4.86 3.47 3.24
N ARG A 112 -4.58 4.34 4.21
CA ARG A 112 -5.60 5.13 4.91
C ARG A 112 -5.85 6.49 4.27
N GLY A 113 -4.87 7.02 3.56
CA GLY A 113 -5.02 8.24 2.79
C GLY A 113 -3.70 8.74 2.23
N PHE A 114 -3.78 9.91 1.62
CA PHE A 114 -2.65 10.69 1.14
C PHE A 114 -2.81 12.12 1.65
N VAL A 115 -1.75 12.66 2.24
CA VAL A 115 -1.67 14.08 2.61
C VAL A 115 -0.61 14.71 1.73
N ILE A 116 -1.01 15.58 0.79
CA ILE A 116 -0.05 16.30 -0.05
C ILE A 116 0.64 17.35 0.81
N SER A 117 1.96 17.29 0.90
CA SER A 117 2.78 18.29 1.59
C SER A 117 3.41 19.30 0.63
N GLN A 118 3.63 18.89 -0.63
CA GLN A 118 4.15 19.75 -1.69
C GLN A 118 3.65 19.27 -3.06
N GLY A 119 3.39 20.21 -3.99
CA GLY A 119 3.09 19.89 -5.39
C GLY A 119 1.60 19.68 -5.73
N GLU A 120 0.69 20.21 -4.89
CA GLU A 120 -0.78 20.09 -5.06
C GLU A 120 -1.34 20.57 -6.41
N THR A 121 -0.59 21.41 -7.13
CA THR A 121 -0.97 21.88 -8.47
C THR A 121 -0.65 20.88 -9.59
N CYS A 122 0.18 19.87 -9.32
CA CYS A 122 0.68 18.94 -10.34
C CYS A 122 -0.25 17.74 -10.51
N ILE A 123 -0.82 17.23 -9.42
CA ILE A 123 -1.75 16.10 -9.42
C ILE A 123 -2.91 16.37 -8.47
N THR A 124 -4.10 15.86 -8.79
CA THR A 124 -5.28 16.03 -7.93
C THR A 124 -5.12 15.28 -6.60
N ALA A 125 -5.92 15.67 -5.60
CA ALA A 125 -5.96 14.93 -4.34
C ALA A 125 -6.39 13.47 -4.60
N PRO A 126 -5.61 12.46 -4.16
CA PRO A 126 -5.99 11.07 -4.35
C PRO A 126 -7.33 10.74 -3.69
N VAL A 127 -8.16 9.99 -4.40
CA VAL A 127 -9.47 9.54 -3.93
C VAL A 127 -9.54 8.01 -3.92
N GLN A 128 -10.12 7.44 -2.87
CA GLN A 128 -10.35 6.01 -2.80
C GLN A 128 -11.44 5.59 -3.78
N LYS A 129 -11.20 4.48 -4.48
CA LYS A 129 -12.15 3.80 -5.36
C LYS A 129 -12.26 2.33 -4.96
N THR A 130 -13.43 1.78 -5.23
CA THR A 130 -13.73 0.36 -5.04
C THR A 130 -14.43 -0.14 -6.29
N GLU A 131 -13.95 -1.24 -6.86
CA GLU A 131 -14.58 -1.85 -8.02
C GLU A 131 -14.48 -3.39 -7.97
N THR A 132 -15.34 -4.07 -8.72
CA THR A 132 -15.29 -5.54 -8.80
C THR A 132 -14.56 -5.94 -10.07
N VAL A 133 -13.37 -6.52 -9.92
CA VAL A 133 -12.51 -6.94 -11.04
C VAL A 133 -12.48 -8.46 -11.20
N ASP A 134 -11.95 -8.90 -12.33
CA ASP A 134 -11.62 -10.30 -12.55
C ASP A 134 -10.25 -10.63 -11.96
N SER A 135 -10.18 -11.79 -11.32
CA SER A 135 -8.96 -12.37 -10.79
C SER A 135 -8.89 -13.84 -11.20
N TRP A 136 -7.68 -14.38 -11.29
CA TRP A 136 -7.41 -15.75 -11.68
C TRP A 136 -6.77 -16.50 -10.52
N GLY A 137 -7.16 -17.75 -10.30
CA GLY A 137 -6.59 -18.62 -9.27
C GLY A 137 -6.80 -20.10 -9.61
N GLY A 138 -6.29 -21.00 -8.77
CA GLY A 138 -6.56 -22.44 -8.89
C GLY A 138 -7.86 -22.83 -8.19
N ASP A 139 -8.61 -23.78 -8.74
CA ASP A 139 -9.60 -24.56 -8.00
C ASP A 139 -8.94 -25.72 -7.22
N GLU A 140 -9.74 -26.55 -6.55
CA GLU A 140 -9.27 -27.70 -5.77
C GLU A 140 -8.58 -28.77 -6.65
N ASP A 141 -8.90 -28.83 -7.95
CA ASP A 141 -8.28 -29.72 -8.93
C ASP A 141 -7.00 -29.12 -9.55
N GLY A 142 -6.65 -27.87 -9.20
CA GLY A 142 -5.52 -27.14 -9.77
C GLY A 142 -5.79 -26.49 -11.14
N LYS A 143 -7.05 -26.43 -11.60
CA LYS A 143 -7.42 -25.73 -12.84
C LYS A 143 -7.48 -24.23 -12.60
N VAL A 144 -7.04 -23.46 -13.59
CA VAL A 144 -7.16 -21.99 -13.54
C VAL A 144 -8.61 -21.59 -13.73
N ILE A 145 -9.18 -20.96 -12.71
CA ILE A 145 -10.54 -20.43 -12.71
C ILE A 145 -10.52 -18.90 -12.58
N ARG A 146 -11.51 -18.27 -13.20
CA ARG A 146 -11.78 -16.84 -13.09
C ARG A 146 -12.76 -16.61 -11.94
N LYS A 147 -12.44 -15.67 -11.06
CA LYS A 147 -13.30 -15.23 -9.95
C LYS A 147 -13.43 -13.71 -9.94
N LYS A 148 -14.54 -13.22 -9.39
CA LYS A 148 -14.71 -11.79 -9.12
C LYS A 148 -14.14 -11.47 -7.75
N VAL A 149 -13.34 -10.41 -7.65
CA VAL A 149 -12.81 -9.90 -6.39
C VAL A 149 -13.07 -8.40 -6.29
N VAL A 150 -13.21 -7.91 -5.06
CA VAL A 150 -13.28 -6.47 -4.80
C VAL A 150 -11.86 -5.92 -4.79
N ASP A 151 -11.59 -4.99 -5.69
CA ASP A 151 -10.36 -4.20 -5.72
C ASP A 151 -10.60 -2.86 -5.04
N VAL A 152 -9.64 -2.44 -4.22
CA VAL A 152 -9.66 -1.15 -3.53
C VAL A 152 -8.33 -0.46 -3.82
N TYR A 153 -8.41 0.69 -4.45
CA TYR A 153 -7.24 1.48 -4.85
C TYR A 153 -7.50 2.96 -4.60
N TRP A 154 -6.43 3.75 -4.63
CA TRP A 154 -6.51 5.20 -4.63
C TRP A 154 -6.12 5.71 -6.01
N GLU A 155 -6.76 6.76 -6.51
CA GLU A 155 -6.40 7.35 -7.79
C GLU A 155 -6.34 8.87 -7.77
N ALA A 156 -5.49 9.44 -8.61
CA ALA A 156 -5.36 10.88 -8.84
C ALA A 156 -5.09 11.16 -10.33
N GLU A 157 -5.44 12.35 -10.79
CA GLU A 157 -5.20 12.79 -12.17
C GLU A 157 -3.99 13.72 -12.22
N VAL A 158 -3.12 13.53 -13.22
CA VAL A 158 -2.03 14.43 -13.53
C VAL A 158 -2.58 15.69 -14.19
N VAL A 159 -2.45 16.83 -13.52
CA VAL A 159 -2.88 18.15 -14.00
C VAL A 159 -1.77 18.78 -14.85
N GLN A 160 -0.52 18.64 -14.41
CA GLN A 160 0.68 19.09 -15.10
C GLN A 160 1.93 18.36 -14.56
N PRO A 161 3.03 18.28 -15.34
CA PRO A 161 4.29 17.72 -14.84
C PRO A 161 4.83 18.48 -13.62
N GLY A 162 5.49 17.77 -12.71
CA GLY A 162 6.11 18.33 -11.51
C GLY A 162 6.30 17.31 -10.39
N ALA A 163 7.06 17.69 -9.38
CA ALA A 163 7.31 16.88 -8.19
C ALA A 163 6.20 17.05 -7.15
N VAL A 164 5.75 15.94 -6.57
CA VAL A 164 4.75 15.89 -5.51
C VAL A 164 5.29 15.05 -4.36
N ILE A 165 5.09 15.54 -3.15
CA ILE A 165 5.46 14.83 -1.93
C ILE A 165 4.17 14.52 -1.18
N TYR A 166 4.05 13.25 -0.78
CA TYR A 166 2.94 12.77 0.02
C TYR A 166 3.42 12.37 1.41
N HIS A 167 2.53 12.50 2.39
CA HIS A 167 2.52 11.63 3.55
C HIS A 167 1.47 10.55 3.32
N THR A 168 1.90 9.28 3.32
CA THR A 168 1.05 8.12 3.04
C THR A 168 0.88 7.30 4.32
N PRO A 169 -0.11 7.65 5.16
CA PRO A 169 -0.49 6.81 6.30
C PRO A 169 -1.13 5.51 5.82
N PHE A 170 -0.70 4.41 6.42
CA PHE A 170 -1.23 3.08 6.15
C PHE A 170 -1.28 2.22 7.41
N ASN A 171 -2.19 1.26 7.39
CA ASN A 171 -2.32 0.27 8.45
C ASN A 171 -1.66 -1.03 8.00
N ILE A 172 -1.03 -1.71 8.94
CA ILE A 172 -0.75 -3.14 8.83
C ILE A 172 -1.78 -3.84 9.71
N PHE A 173 -2.36 -4.93 9.23
CA PHE A 173 -3.20 -5.85 10.00
C PHE A 173 -2.48 -7.19 10.05
N CYS A 174 -2.52 -7.86 11.20
CA CYS A 174 -1.94 -9.18 11.35
C CYS A 174 -2.61 -9.98 12.46
N ASN A 175 -2.35 -11.30 12.47
CA ASN A 175 -2.95 -12.26 13.39
C ASN A 175 -1.93 -12.88 14.37
N CYS A 176 -0.89 -12.13 14.73
CA CYS A 176 0.20 -12.66 15.55
C CYS A 176 -0.16 -12.65 17.06
N PRO A 177 0.07 -13.75 17.81
CA PRO A 177 -0.35 -13.88 19.22
C PRO A 177 0.25 -12.83 20.18
N GLY A 178 1.39 -12.25 19.84
CA GLY A 178 2.09 -11.21 20.63
C GLY A 178 1.97 -9.80 20.04
N CYS A 179 1.22 -9.61 18.96
CA CYS A 179 1.05 -8.31 18.32
C CYS A 179 -0.11 -7.51 18.91
N SER A 180 -0.60 -7.92 20.10
CA SER A 180 -1.56 -7.12 20.85
C SER A 180 -0.96 -5.76 21.13
N ASP A 181 -1.78 -4.72 21.01
CA ASP A 181 -1.41 -3.33 21.23
C ASP A 181 -1.32 -2.99 22.73
N ASN A 182 -1.11 -4.00 23.60
CA ASN A 182 -0.87 -3.92 25.03
C ASN A 182 -1.77 -2.92 25.79
N GLY A 183 -3.10 -2.99 25.59
CA GLY A 183 -3.96 -2.05 26.30
C GLY A 183 -5.43 -2.38 26.53
N ASP A 184 -5.94 -3.55 26.18
CA ASP A 184 -7.38 -3.80 26.29
C ASP A 184 -7.62 -5.10 27.05
N GLY A 185 -8.00 -4.98 28.32
CA GLY A 185 -8.65 -6.05 29.09
C GLY A 185 -10.08 -6.30 28.59
N GLY A 186 -10.22 -6.59 27.30
CA GLY A 186 -11.48 -6.96 26.66
C GLY A 186 -11.49 -8.44 26.34
N ASP A 187 -12.22 -9.21 27.15
CA ASP A 187 -12.63 -10.58 26.84
C ASP A 187 -13.58 -10.57 25.64
N ASP A 188 -13.06 -10.77 24.43
CA ASP A 188 -13.89 -10.92 23.24
C ASP A 188 -14.13 -12.40 22.95
N ASN A 189 -14.74 -13.08 23.92
CA ASN A 189 -15.29 -14.42 23.79
C ASN A 189 -16.70 -14.33 23.15
N GLY A 190 -16.85 -13.56 22.05
CA GLY A 190 -18.13 -13.09 21.55
C GLY A 190 -18.36 -13.34 20.06
N THR A 191 -19.21 -14.30 19.76
CA THR A 191 -19.91 -14.44 18.48
C THR A 191 -20.71 -13.16 18.18
N GLY A 192 -20.26 -12.30 17.25
CA GLY A 192 -21.03 -11.13 16.84
C GLY A 192 -20.41 -10.39 15.66
N GLY A 193 -21.16 -10.26 14.56
CA GLY A 193 -20.74 -9.53 13.36
C GLY A 193 -20.72 -8.01 13.57
N GLY A 194 -19.64 -7.38 13.11
CA GLY A 194 -19.46 -5.92 13.06
C GLY A 194 -18.01 -5.62 12.71
N GLY A 195 -17.76 -4.94 11.59
CA GLY A 195 -16.44 -4.81 10.99
C GLY A 195 -15.41 -4.02 11.82
N GLY A 196 -14.14 -4.42 11.67
CA GLY A 196 -12.96 -3.62 12.01
C GLY A 196 -12.14 -4.18 13.17
N GLY A 197 -11.00 -4.82 12.87
CA GLY A 197 -9.94 -5.09 13.86
C GLY A 197 -9.71 -6.58 14.13
N GLY A 198 -8.93 -7.25 13.27
CA GLY A 198 -8.27 -8.49 13.68
C GLY A 198 -7.05 -8.16 14.54
N ASN A 199 -6.99 -8.68 15.77
CA ASN A 199 -5.97 -8.38 16.77
C ASN A 199 -4.56 -8.83 16.31
N GLY A 200 -3.57 -7.98 16.01
CA GLY A 200 -3.50 -6.52 15.85
C GLY A 200 -2.18 -6.18 15.13
N CYS A 201 -2.10 -5.08 14.37
CA CYS A 201 -0.88 -4.49 13.83
C CYS A 201 -1.14 -2.97 13.62
N GLY A 202 -0.10 -2.14 13.62
CA GLY A 202 -0.20 -0.69 13.84
C GLY A 202 -0.47 0.20 12.62
N GLY A 203 -0.47 1.51 12.87
CA GLY A 203 -0.48 2.57 11.87
C GLY A 203 0.93 3.14 11.65
N TYR A 204 1.32 3.25 10.38
CA TYR A 204 2.65 3.68 9.96
C TYR A 204 2.54 4.69 8.82
N GLN A 205 3.54 5.56 8.70
CA GLN A 205 3.59 6.57 7.67
C GLN A 205 4.86 6.41 6.83
N HIS A 206 4.67 6.51 5.53
CA HIS A 206 5.71 6.57 4.53
C HIS A 206 5.53 7.84 3.69
N ASP A 207 6.62 8.58 3.48
CA ASP A 207 6.60 9.90 2.85
C ASP A 207 7.29 9.85 1.48
N PRO A 208 6.66 9.30 0.43
CA PRO A 208 7.30 9.16 -0.88
C PRO A 208 7.42 10.49 -1.58
N TRP A 209 8.50 10.60 -2.36
CA TRP A 209 8.61 11.55 -3.45
C TRP A 209 8.10 10.88 -4.72
N ILE A 210 7.15 11.54 -5.39
CA ILE A 210 6.62 11.13 -6.69
C ILE A 210 6.77 12.30 -7.66
N THR A 211 7.61 12.14 -8.67
CA THR A 211 7.73 13.14 -9.74
C THR A 211 6.94 12.72 -10.96
N ALA A 212 6.01 13.56 -11.42
CA ALA A 212 5.41 13.42 -12.75
C ALA A 212 6.34 14.08 -13.79
N GLN A 213 7.07 13.29 -14.57
CA GLN A 213 7.95 13.78 -15.64
C GLN A 213 7.36 13.51 -17.03
N GLN A 214 7.79 14.30 -18.01
CA GLN A 214 7.38 14.19 -19.42
C GLN A 214 8.34 13.31 -20.22
#